data_AF-A0A972KU42-F1
#
_entry.id   AF-A0A972KU42-F1
#
_cell.length_a   1.000
_cell.length_b   1.000
_cell.length_c   1.000
_cell.angle_alpha   90.00
_cell.angle_beta   90.00
_cell.angle_gamma   90.00
#
_symmetry.space_group_name_H-M   'P 1'
#
loop_
_entity.id
_entity.type
_entity.pdbx_description
1 polymer ?
#
loop_
_entity_poly.entity_id
_entity_poly.type
_entity_poly.pdbx_seq_one_letter_code
_entity_poly.pdbx_strand_id
1 'polypeptide(L)'
;MKSQIEKTVRIMIPGLVALFLLTGPAAYAADDPSIKGGLRTGIQATMNTFIKNQTVDGTLRLYDPVEDELLKVKLKKLHPGIVKKGDFYVSCADFVDSNGRKYDLDFLVVPSGDKLITTQAIVHSVDGKKRKYHLE
;
A
#
# COMPACT_ATOMS: atom_id res chain seq x y z
N MET A 1 -30.70 49.01 -35.45
CA MET A 1 -29.66 49.67 -34.64
C MET A 1 -30.32 50.31 -33.43
N LYS A 2 -30.39 49.62 -32.29
CA LYS A 2 -30.92 50.17 -31.03
C LYS A 2 -29.84 50.03 -29.96
N SER A 3 -29.41 51.19 -29.48
CA SER A 3 -28.33 51.41 -28.53
C SER A 3 -28.83 51.29 -27.09
N GLN A 4 -27.98 50.63 -26.30
CA GLN A 4 -27.81 50.56 -24.84
C GLN A 4 -28.30 51.76 -24.00
N ILE A 5 -28.68 51.47 -22.73
CA ILE A 5 -28.49 52.20 -21.44
C ILE A 5 -29.25 51.37 -20.36
N GLU A 6 -28.63 50.42 -19.65
CA GLU A 6 -27.84 50.51 -18.40
C GLU A 6 -28.63 50.35 -17.07
N LYS A 7 -28.09 49.47 -16.20
CA LYS A 7 -28.03 49.53 -14.71
C LYS A 7 -29.36 49.28 -13.93
N THR A 8 -29.49 48.46 -12.88
CA THR A 8 -28.56 47.86 -11.90
C THR A 8 -29.32 46.74 -11.17
N VAL A 9 -28.76 45.55 -10.99
CA VAL A 9 -29.13 44.69 -9.86
C VAL A 9 -27.85 44.12 -9.26
N ARG A 10 -27.40 44.75 -8.17
CA ARG A 10 -26.37 44.23 -7.27
C ARG A 10 -27.03 43.11 -6.45
N ILE A 11 -26.65 41.86 -6.72
CA ILE A 11 -26.78 40.80 -5.72
C ILE A 11 -25.35 40.50 -5.26
N MET A 12 -24.96 41.12 -4.14
CA MET A 12 -23.76 40.75 -3.41
C MET A 12 -24.08 39.53 -2.55
N ILE A 13 -23.58 38.37 -2.95
CA ILE A 13 -23.37 37.24 -2.04
C ILE A 13 -22.00 36.64 -2.37
N PRO A 14 -20.92 37.00 -1.67
CA PRO A 14 -19.83 36.06 -1.41
C PRO A 14 -20.22 35.38 -0.09
N GLY A 15 -20.91 34.24 -0.12
CA GLY A 15 -20.34 33.00 -0.62
C GLY A 15 -19.46 32.45 0.49
N LEU A 16 -20.09 31.93 1.55
CA LEU A 16 -19.45 31.20 2.64
C LEU A 16 -18.67 30.05 1.99
N VAL A 17 -17.35 30.22 1.80
CA VAL A 17 -16.48 29.14 1.31
C VAL A 17 -16.40 28.12 2.44
N ALA A 18 -17.30 27.15 2.39
CA ALA A 18 -17.19 25.94 3.18
C ALA A 18 -15.94 25.20 2.69
N LEU A 19 -14.84 25.39 3.41
CA LEU A 19 -13.62 24.62 3.27
C LEU A 19 -13.96 23.18 3.70
N PHE A 20 -14.47 22.38 2.77
CA PHE A 20 -14.56 20.93 2.94
C PHE A 20 -13.13 20.43 3.08
N LEU A 21 -12.71 20.22 4.33
CA LEU A 21 -11.56 19.41 4.66
C LEU A 21 -11.80 18.04 4.01
N LEU A 22 -11.12 17.79 2.90
CA LEU A 22 -10.99 16.46 2.30
C LEU A 22 -10.15 15.61 3.26
N THR A 23 -10.76 15.20 4.37
CA THR A 23 -10.26 14.07 5.15
C THR A 23 -10.58 12.81 4.35
N GLY A 24 -9.74 12.53 3.35
CA GLY A 24 -9.74 11.22 2.72
C GLY A 24 -9.55 10.16 3.81
N PRO A 25 -10.23 9.00 3.71
CA PRO A 25 -10.06 7.94 4.69
C PRO A 25 -8.57 7.59 4.77
N ALA A 26 -8.02 7.66 5.98
CA ALA A 26 -6.72 7.08 6.24
C ALA A 26 -6.84 5.58 5.92
N ALA A 27 -6.19 5.14 4.84
CA ALA A 27 -6.08 3.74 4.52
C ALA A 27 -5.19 3.09 5.57
N TYR A 28 -5.80 2.61 6.65
CA TYR A 28 -5.12 1.75 7.59
C TYR A 28 -4.90 0.40 6.90
N ALA A 29 -3.65 -0.08 6.89
CA ALA A 29 -3.37 -1.46 6.55
C ALA A 29 -4.21 -2.36 7.47
N ALA A 30 -4.84 -3.40 6.92
CA ALA A 30 -5.64 -4.28 7.75
C ALA A 30 -4.75 -4.98 8.79
N ASP A 31 -5.30 -5.21 9.98
CA ASP A 31 -4.59 -5.84 11.08
C ASP A 31 -5.56 -6.72 11.88
N ASP A 32 -5.27 -8.01 11.93
CA ASP A 32 -6.00 -8.99 12.72
C ASP A 32 -5.50 -8.93 14.16
N PRO A 33 -6.33 -8.45 15.11
CA PRO A 33 -5.91 -8.28 16.49
C PRO A 33 -5.69 -9.62 17.20
N SER A 34 -6.13 -10.76 16.65
CA SER A 34 -5.86 -12.08 17.24
C SER A 34 -4.41 -12.53 17.05
N ILE A 35 -3.69 -11.96 16.08
CA ILE A 35 -2.29 -12.30 15.78
C ILE A 35 -1.36 -11.50 16.69
N LYS A 36 -0.90 -12.13 17.78
CA LYS A 36 -0.11 -11.50 18.84
C LYS A 36 1.17 -12.29 19.16
N GLY A 37 2.02 -11.69 19.99
CA GLY A 37 3.17 -12.35 20.61
C GLY A 37 4.14 -12.97 19.61
N GLY A 38 4.65 -14.16 19.94
CA GLY A 38 5.67 -14.86 19.15
C GLY A 38 5.25 -15.13 17.70
N LEU A 39 3.96 -15.40 17.44
CA LEU A 39 3.44 -15.57 16.09
C LEU A 39 3.63 -14.29 15.26
N ARG A 40 3.21 -13.13 15.79
CA ARG A 40 3.34 -11.84 15.13
C ARG A 40 4.81 -11.52 14.82
N THR A 41 5.68 -11.65 15.81
CA THR A 41 7.11 -11.41 15.64
C THR A 41 7.72 -12.37 14.63
N GLY A 42 7.31 -13.64 14.63
CA GLY A 42 7.77 -14.66 13.69
C GLY A 42 7.40 -14.34 12.25
N ILE A 43 6.15 -13.94 11.99
CA ILE A 43 5.65 -13.54 10.66
C ILE A 43 6.48 -12.36 10.12
N GLN A 44 6.66 -11.31 10.92
CA GLN A 44 7.45 -10.15 10.50
C GLN A 44 8.94 -10.48 10.31
N ALA A 45 9.49 -11.36 11.15
CA ALA A 45 10.89 -11.77 11.05
C ALA A 45 11.16 -12.58 9.77
N THR A 46 10.26 -13.50 9.38
CA THR A 46 10.41 -14.26 8.14
C THR A 46 10.23 -13.38 6.92
N MET A 47 9.29 -12.41 6.95
CA MET A 47 9.14 -11.40 5.89
C MET A 47 10.43 -10.58 5.73
N ASN A 48 10.98 -10.05 6.82
CA ASN A 48 12.21 -9.26 6.78
C ASN A 48 13.40 -10.08 6.26
N THR A 49 13.48 -11.35 6.65
CA THR A 49 14.50 -12.28 6.13
C THR A 49 14.34 -12.50 4.63
N PHE A 50 13.12 -12.71 4.15
CA PHE A 50 12.84 -12.84 2.72
C PHE A 50 13.27 -11.59 1.95
N ILE A 51 12.88 -10.40 2.42
CA ILE A 51 13.27 -9.12 1.80
C ILE A 51 14.79 -9.02 1.70
N LYS A 52 15.51 -9.31 2.78
CA LYS A 52 16.98 -9.28 2.81
C LYS A 52 17.60 -10.27 1.82
N ASN A 53 17.11 -11.51 1.79
CA ASN A 53 17.65 -12.55 0.93
C ASN A 53 17.38 -12.29 -0.56
N GLN A 54 16.28 -11.61 -0.87
CA GLN A 54 15.91 -11.24 -2.24
C GLN A 54 16.41 -9.83 -2.64
N THR A 55 17.14 -9.16 -1.76
CA THR A 55 17.73 -7.85 -2.05
C THR A 55 19.10 -8.01 -2.68
N VAL A 56 19.26 -7.46 -3.88
CA VAL A 56 20.53 -7.42 -4.62
C VAL A 56 20.85 -5.95 -4.91
N ASP A 57 22.08 -5.53 -4.59
CA ASP A 57 22.52 -4.14 -4.74
C ASP A 57 21.56 -3.13 -4.08
N GLY A 58 21.13 -3.44 -2.86
CA GLY A 58 20.26 -2.58 -2.05
C GLY A 58 18.82 -2.43 -2.57
N THR A 59 18.39 -3.27 -3.52
CA THR A 59 17.03 -3.28 -4.05
C THR A 59 16.46 -4.71 -4.07
N LEU A 60 15.23 -4.88 -3.61
CA LEU A 60 14.46 -6.11 -3.76
C LEU A 60 14.22 -6.38 -5.26
N ARG A 61 14.33 -7.65 -5.66
CA ARG A 61 13.91 -8.12 -6.99
C ARG A 61 12.58 -8.86 -6.87
N LEU A 62 11.58 -8.41 -7.60
CA LEU A 62 10.26 -9.06 -7.64
C LEU A 62 9.69 -8.98 -9.04
N TYR A 63 9.24 -10.09 -9.60
CA TYR A 63 8.56 -10.09 -10.88
C TYR A 63 7.10 -9.66 -10.71
N ASP A 64 6.68 -8.61 -11.40
CA ASP A 64 5.29 -8.17 -11.50
C ASP A 64 4.65 -8.75 -12.77
N PRO A 65 3.77 -9.76 -12.65
CA PRO A 65 3.13 -10.38 -13.81
C PRO A 65 2.07 -9.50 -14.47
N VAL A 66 1.64 -8.40 -13.84
CA VAL A 66 0.61 -7.51 -14.40
C VAL A 66 1.23 -6.48 -15.35
N GLU A 67 2.44 -6.00 -15.03
CA GLU A 67 3.19 -5.09 -15.90
C GLU A 67 4.31 -5.79 -16.70
N ASP A 68 4.48 -7.10 -16.51
CA ASP A 68 5.51 -7.91 -17.19
C ASP A 68 6.93 -7.36 -16.97
N GLU A 69 7.23 -7.02 -15.71
CA GLU A 69 8.50 -6.38 -15.35
C GLU A 69 9.16 -7.00 -14.12
N LEU A 70 10.49 -7.06 -14.13
CA LEU A 70 11.28 -7.38 -12.94
C LEU A 70 11.53 -6.09 -12.15
N LEU A 71 10.72 -5.85 -11.13
CA LEU A 71 10.82 -4.71 -10.24
C LEU A 71 12.16 -4.67 -9.51
N LYS A 72 12.70 -3.45 -9.37
CA LYS A 72 13.88 -3.14 -8.56
C LYS A 72 13.52 -2.05 -7.57
N VAL A 73 13.13 -2.45 -6.36
CA VAL A 73 12.52 -1.53 -5.40
C VAL A 73 13.27 -1.51 -4.06
N LYS A 74 13.40 -0.34 -3.46
CA LYS A 74 14.03 -0.13 -2.15
C LYS A 74 12.98 -0.14 -1.06
N LEU A 75 13.23 -0.90 0.01
CA LEU A 75 12.38 -0.90 1.19
C LEU A 75 12.29 0.52 1.78
N LYS A 76 11.06 0.96 2.08
CA LYS A 76 10.78 2.21 2.78
C LYS A 76 10.31 1.97 4.20
N LYS A 77 9.36 1.06 4.39
CA LYS A 77 8.72 0.86 5.69
C LYS A 77 8.13 -0.55 5.78
N LEU A 78 8.34 -1.20 6.92
CA LEU A 78 7.59 -2.41 7.27
C LEU A 78 6.30 -1.99 7.98
N HIS A 79 5.16 -2.53 7.55
CA HIS A 79 3.90 -2.27 8.25
C HIS A 79 3.71 -3.24 9.41
N PRO A 80 3.12 -2.77 10.52
CA PRO A 80 2.82 -3.65 11.63
C PRO A 80 1.68 -4.61 11.28
N GLY A 81 0.76 -4.23 10.40
CA GLY A 81 -0.45 -4.96 10.06
C GLY A 81 -0.18 -6.38 9.58
N ILE A 82 -0.93 -7.34 10.13
CA ILE A 82 -0.93 -8.73 9.69
C ILE A 82 -2.35 -9.21 9.61
N VAL A 83 -2.70 -9.89 8.53
CA VAL A 83 -3.99 -10.57 8.41
C VAL A 83 -3.79 -12.07 8.24
N LYS A 84 -4.80 -12.85 8.64
CA LYS A 84 -4.89 -14.27 8.30
C LYS A 84 -5.80 -14.46 7.09
N LYS A 85 -5.38 -15.26 6.12
CA LYS A 85 -6.14 -15.63 4.92
C LYS A 85 -6.10 -17.15 4.80
N GLY A 86 -7.20 -17.82 5.13
CA GLY A 86 -7.24 -19.29 5.14
C GLY A 86 -6.18 -19.88 6.07
N ASP A 87 -5.23 -20.60 5.49
CA ASP A 87 -4.13 -21.29 6.16
C ASP A 87 -2.80 -20.52 6.17
N PHE A 88 -2.76 -19.30 5.62
CA PHE A 88 -1.56 -18.45 5.59
C PHE A 88 -1.81 -17.06 6.20
N TYR A 89 -0.73 -16.31 6.37
CA TYR A 89 -0.73 -14.94 6.85
C TYR A 89 -0.20 -13.99 5.77
N VAL A 90 -0.65 -12.74 5.80
CA VAL A 90 -0.11 -11.66 4.96
C VAL A 90 0.44 -10.56 5.84
N SER A 91 1.66 -10.11 5.53
CA SER A 91 2.29 -8.93 6.13
C SER A 91 2.77 -8.01 5.02
N CYS A 92 2.63 -6.70 5.19
CA CYS A 92 2.83 -5.73 4.12
C CYS A 92 4.06 -4.84 4.36
N ALA A 93 4.64 -4.30 3.29
CA ALA A 93 5.68 -3.29 3.39
C ALA A 93 5.69 -2.34 2.18
N ASP A 94 6.03 -1.08 2.45
CA ASP A 94 6.18 -0.03 1.44
C ASP A 94 7.57 -0.11 0.80
N PHE A 95 7.61 0.05 -0.52
CA PHE A 95 8.81 0.15 -1.33
C PHE A 95 8.73 1.32 -2.31
N VAL A 96 9.88 1.71 -2.87
CA VAL A 96 9.98 2.71 -3.93
C VAL A 96 10.94 2.24 -5.03
N ASP A 97 10.63 2.52 -6.29
CA ASP A 97 11.61 2.35 -7.37
C ASP A 97 12.56 3.56 -7.52
N SER A 98 13.41 3.55 -8.55
CA SER A 98 14.33 4.65 -8.86
C SER A 98 13.64 5.93 -9.34
N ASN A 99 12.42 5.82 -9.85
CA ASN A 99 11.63 6.93 -10.39
C ASN A 99 10.73 7.56 -9.32
N GLY A 100 10.72 7.03 -8.10
CA GLY A 100 9.88 7.50 -7.01
C GLY A 100 8.49 6.86 -6.96
N ARG A 101 8.22 5.89 -7.84
CA ARG A 101 6.96 5.14 -7.88
C ARG A 101 6.86 4.27 -6.63
N LYS A 102 5.73 4.32 -5.95
CA LYS A 102 5.52 3.63 -4.66
C LYS A 102 4.83 2.29 -4.89
N TYR A 103 5.34 1.27 -4.22
CA TYR A 103 4.78 -0.07 -4.25
C TYR A 103 4.45 -0.49 -2.82
N ASP A 104 3.25 -1.00 -2.62
CA ASP A 104 2.90 -1.74 -1.41
C ASP A 104 2.92 -3.23 -1.76
N LEU A 105 3.73 -4.01 -1.05
CA LEU A 105 3.94 -5.43 -1.34
C LEU A 105 3.41 -6.28 -0.20
N ASP A 106 2.58 -7.27 -0.54
CA ASP A 106 2.04 -8.28 0.37
C ASP A 106 2.97 -9.50 0.39
N PHE A 107 3.43 -9.91 1.57
CA PHE A 107 4.29 -11.07 1.78
C PHE A 107 3.47 -12.22 2.37
N LEU A 108 3.43 -13.35 1.66
CA LEU A 108 2.67 -14.52 2.06
C LEU A 108 3.54 -15.41 2.95
N VAL A 109 3.06 -15.62 4.17
CA VAL A 109 3.74 -16.41 5.20
C VAL A 109 2.94 -17.67 5.52
N VAL A 110 3.54 -18.82 5.28
CA VAL A 110 2.95 -20.14 5.55
C VAL A 110 3.55 -20.78 6.79
N PRO A 111 2.74 -21.44 7.64
CA PRO A 111 3.24 -22.36 8.65
C PRO A 111 3.88 -23.59 8.01
N SER A 112 5.00 -24.06 8.57
CA SER A 112 5.68 -25.29 8.16
C SER A 112 6.22 -25.99 9.41
N GLY A 113 5.39 -26.84 10.02
CA GLY A 113 5.63 -27.36 11.37
C GLY A 113 5.73 -26.21 12.37
N ASP A 114 6.80 -26.18 13.15
CA ASP A 114 7.05 -25.11 14.13
C ASP A 114 7.69 -23.84 13.52
N LYS A 115 7.83 -23.78 12.20
CA LYS A 115 8.45 -22.66 11.48
C LYS A 115 7.44 -21.84 10.70
N LEU A 116 7.81 -20.60 10.39
CA LEU A 116 7.09 -19.71 9.50
C LEU A 116 7.98 -19.36 8.31
N ILE A 117 7.44 -19.52 7.10
CA ILE A 117 8.19 -19.33 5.86
C ILE A 117 7.46 -18.30 5.00
N THR A 118 8.15 -17.24 4.62
CA THR A 118 7.66 -16.36 3.54
C THR A 118 7.96 -17.02 2.21
N THR A 119 6.93 -17.32 1.42
CA THR A 119 7.09 -18.03 0.14
C THR A 119 7.21 -17.07 -1.04
N GLN A 120 6.48 -15.96 -0.99
CA GLN A 120 6.41 -15.00 -2.08
C GLN A 120 5.99 -13.61 -1.60
N ALA A 121 6.30 -12.62 -2.43
CA ALA A 121 5.72 -11.30 -2.36
C ALA A 121 4.83 -11.06 -3.59
N ILE A 122 3.81 -10.24 -3.46
CA ILE A 122 2.95 -9.82 -4.57
C ILE A 122 2.71 -8.31 -4.48
N VAL A 123 2.39 -7.68 -5.61
CA VAL A 123 2.06 -6.26 -5.63
C VAL A 123 0.62 -6.06 -5.14
N HIS A 124 0.47 -5.42 -3.97
CA HIS A 124 -0.82 -5.02 -3.42
C HIS A 124 -1.35 -3.77 -4.12
N SER A 125 -0.53 -2.72 -4.14
CA SER A 125 -0.88 -1.44 -4.76
C SER A 125 0.33 -0.75 -5.36
N VAL A 126 0.06 0.12 -6.34
CA VAL A 126 1.06 0.99 -6.96
C VAL A 126 0.55 2.42 -6.97
N ASP A 127 1.34 3.33 -6.40
CA ASP A 127 0.95 4.73 -6.13
C ASP A 127 -0.42 4.85 -5.45
N GLY A 128 -0.69 3.94 -4.50
CA GLY A 128 -1.93 3.89 -3.74
C GLY A 128 -3.13 3.31 -4.49
N LYS A 129 -2.96 2.87 -5.74
CA LYS A 129 -4.00 2.18 -6.52
C LYS A 129 -3.83 0.67 -6.39
N LYS A 130 -4.84 0.01 -5.82
CA LYS A 130 -4.88 -1.46 -5.67
C LYS A 130 -4.80 -2.14 -7.04
N ARG A 131 -4.02 -3.23 -7.12
CA ARG A 131 -3.91 -4.06 -8.34
C ARG A 131 -5.10 -4.98 -8.48
N LYS A 132 -5.45 -5.39 -9.70
CA LYS A 132 -6.60 -6.31 -9.97
C LYS A 132 -6.52 -7.65 -9.21
N TYR A 133 -5.32 -8.10 -8.86
CA TYR A 133 -5.06 -9.40 -8.21
C TYR A 133 -4.42 -9.26 -6.81
N HIS A 134 -4.66 -8.14 -6.15
CA HIS A 134 -4.30 -7.93 -4.75
C HIS A 134 -5.11 -8.84 -3.80
N LEU A 135 -4.63 -9.04 -2.58
CA LEU A 135 -5.27 -9.95 -1.61
C LEU A 135 -6.26 -9.27 -0.63
N GLU A 136 -6.34 -7.94 -0.61
CA GLU A 136 -7.24 -7.17 0.28
C GLU A 136 -7.83 -5.88 -0.26
#